data_AF-K2JK10-F1
#
_entry.id   AF-K2JK10-F1
#
_cell.length_a   1.000
_cell.length_b   1.000
_cell.length_c   1.000
_cell.angle_alpha   90.00
_cell.angle_beta   90.00
_cell.angle_gamma   90.00
#
_symmetry.space_group_name_H-M   'P 1'
#
loop_
_entity.id
_entity.type
_entity.pdbx_description
1 polymer ?
#
loop_
_entity_poly.entity_id
_entity_poly.type
_entity_poly.pdbx_seq_one_letter_code
_entity_poly.pdbx_strand_id
1 'polypeptide(L)'
;MAVTPEEEAAVAKLKDGYYTATDYDAGTNPGGLYNDGHSVNMPPLLKEAGLAASYAGKMAVATASAASEVATIAPAISTVAGISGAVETVADNEAAVQAVADNMAAVLAAPGAAVTASIKADEAAASAGAIARRYLTVAGTDTLTATAAPVLTSYDTGLVVRFVPVNSCTGPVTLNIDGLGAQAVTDLEAGALGAGALVAGRAVEATYDGTRFRARIIESQAVTVTGAQSIAGAKRGQPVPLDDGATITPDFDLGNNFSVTLAGNRTLANPTNIVAGQAGIIRIVQDGTGSRTLAFGSYWKFAGGAAPDLTAAPAAVDALAYYVDAADHITASLLANVS
;
A
#
# COMPACT_ATOMS: atom_id res chain seq x y z
N MET A 1 9.19 -53.92 75.54
CA MET A 1 8.73 -54.69 76.73
C MET A 1 8.30 -53.70 77.79
N ALA A 2 7.14 -53.87 78.39
CA ALA A 2 6.72 -52.99 79.48
C ALA A 2 7.64 -53.17 80.70
N VAL A 3 7.99 -52.05 81.32
CA VAL A 3 8.57 -52.05 82.67
C VAL A 3 7.52 -52.56 83.64
N THR A 4 7.92 -53.41 84.60
CA THR A 4 7.01 -53.88 85.65
C THR A 4 7.01 -52.93 86.85
N PRO A 5 5.90 -52.84 87.61
CA PRO A 5 5.87 -52.06 88.85
C PRO A 5 6.95 -52.48 89.86
N GLU A 6 7.35 -53.76 89.85
CA GLU A 6 8.44 -54.28 90.71
C GLU A 6 9.81 -53.73 90.30
N GLU A 7 10.09 -53.63 89.00
CA GLU A 7 11.33 -53.04 88.49
C GLU A 7 11.42 -51.54 88.81
N GLU A 8 10.31 -50.82 88.72
CA GLU A 8 10.23 -49.39 89.07
C GLU A 8 10.40 -49.18 90.58
N ALA A 9 9.76 -50.02 91.40
CA ALA A 9 9.93 -50.01 92.85
C ALA A 9 11.37 -50.37 93.26
N ALA A 10 12.03 -51.29 92.56
CA ALA A 10 13.43 -51.66 92.80
C ALA A 10 14.38 -50.47 92.62
N VAL A 11 14.21 -49.72 91.52
CA VAL A 11 14.98 -48.49 91.26
C VAL A 11 14.76 -47.46 92.36
N ALA A 12 13.51 -47.25 92.78
CA ALA A 12 13.18 -46.34 93.88
C ALA A 12 13.86 -46.77 95.19
N LYS A 13 13.77 -48.05 95.57
CA LYS A 13 14.43 -48.57 96.79
C LYS A 13 15.94 -48.37 96.78
N LEU A 14 16.61 -48.66 95.66
CA LEU A 14 18.06 -48.47 95.54
C LEU A 14 18.43 -46.98 95.58
N LYS A 15 17.67 -46.12 94.90
CA LYS A 15 17.87 -44.67 94.89
C LYS A 15 17.69 -44.07 96.28
N ASP A 16 16.69 -44.53 97.01
CA ASP A 16 16.32 -44.02 98.34
C ASP A 16 17.16 -44.68 99.46
N GLY A 17 18.08 -45.57 99.12
CA GLY A 17 19.06 -46.12 100.06
C GLY A 17 18.52 -47.20 101.01
N TYR A 18 17.50 -47.97 100.59
CA TYR A 18 16.83 -49.04 101.37
C TYR A 18 17.72 -50.24 101.77
N TYR A 19 19.03 -50.20 101.49
CA TYR A 19 20.00 -51.23 101.89
C TYR A 19 21.36 -50.59 102.23
N THR A 20 21.35 -49.39 102.81
CA THR A 20 22.56 -48.61 103.09
C THR A 20 23.33 -49.13 104.32
N ALA A 21 24.61 -48.75 104.42
CA ALA A 21 25.51 -49.11 105.52
C ALA A 21 25.27 -48.25 106.78
N THR A 22 24.01 -47.95 107.11
CA THR A 22 23.63 -47.23 108.34
C THR A 22 23.25 -48.22 109.44
N ASP A 23 23.05 -47.74 110.67
CA ASP A 23 22.50 -48.57 111.75
C ASP A 23 21.08 -49.08 111.41
N TYR A 24 20.59 -50.08 112.14
CA TYR A 24 19.33 -50.79 111.88
C TYR A 24 18.13 -49.84 111.69
N ASP A 25 17.45 -49.96 110.56
CA ASP A 25 16.18 -49.29 110.26
C ASP A 25 15.20 -50.34 109.72
N ALA A 26 14.06 -50.53 110.39
CA ALA A 26 13.07 -51.52 109.98
C ALA A 26 12.43 -51.21 108.61
N GLY A 27 12.41 -49.94 108.22
CA GLY A 27 11.88 -49.48 106.94
C GLY A 27 12.91 -49.54 105.81
N THR A 28 14.17 -49.16 106.07
CA THR A 28 15.19 -48.93 105.01
C THR A 28 16.51 -49.67 105.20
N ASN A 29 16.68 -50.49 106.25
CA ASN A 29 17.86 -51.34 106.42
C ASN A 29 17.57 -52.54 107.36
N PRO A 30 16.74 -53.51 106.94
CA PRO A 30 16.26 -54.59 107.80
C PRO A 30 17.39 -55.56 108.18
N GLY A 31 18.06 -55.30 109.30
CA GLY A 31 19.17 -56.14 109.81
C GLY A 31 20.38 -55.35 110.32
N GLY A 32 20.52 -54.07 109.94
CA GLY A 32 21.61 -53.20 110.42
C GLY A 32 23.02 -53.63 109.99
N LEU A 33 24.04 -52.94 110.50
CA LEU A 33 25.46 -53.20 110.18
C LEU A 33 26.07 -54.38 110.97
N TYR A 34 25.52 -54.67 112.14
CA TYR A 34 26.06 -55.63 113.10
C TYR A 34 25.21 -56.91 113.14
N ASN A 35 25.73 -57.98 113.75
CA ASN A 35 25.00 -59.25 113.95
C ASN A 35 24.56 -59.92 112.64
N ASP A 36 25.48 -60.02 111.67
CA ASP A 36 25.26 -60.61 110.35
C ASP A 36 24.17 -59.95 109.49
N GLY A 37 23.77 -58.72 109.77
CA GLY A 37 22.80 -57.96 108.96
C GLY A 37 23.17 -57.85 107.47
N HIS A 38 24.46 -57.86 107.13
CA HIS A 38 24.92 -57.99 105.75
C HIS A 38 24.42 -59.27 105.07
N SER A 39 24.39 -60.41 105.76
CA SER A 39 23.86 -61.66 105.21
C SER A 39 22.34 -61.62 104.97
N VAL A 40 21.61 -60.76 105.69
CA VAL A 40 20.16 -60.55 105.56
C VAL A 40 19.85 -59.57 104.42
N ASN A 41 20.62 -58.48 104.31
CA ASN A 41 20.41 -57.41 103.35
C ASN A 41 20.98 -57.69 101.96
N MET A 42 22.08 -58.44 101.86
CA MET A 42 22.74 -58.70 100.57
C MET A 42 21.86 -59.48 99.58
N PRO A 43 21.19 -60.59 99.94
CA PRO A 43 20.33 -61.32 99.01
C PRO A 43 19.20 -60.48 98.37
N PRO A 44 18.38 -59.72 99.14
CA PRO A 44 17.38 -58.85 98.55
C PRO A 44 18.00 -57.65 97.81
N LEU A 45 19.11 -57.07 98.29
CA LEU A 45 19.83 -56.02 97.56
C LEU A 45 20.28 -56.50 96.18
N LEU A 46 20.91 -57.68 96.08
CA LEU A 46 21.32 -58.25 94.79
C LEU A 46 20.13 -58.50 93.86
N LYS A 47 18.98 -58.93 94.41
CA LYS A 47 17.75 -59.10 93.64
C LYS A 47 17.23 -57.77 93.09
N GLU A 48 17.15 -56.74 93.92
CA GLU A 48 16.68 -55.40 93.52
C GLU A 48 17.66 -54.76 92.52
N ALA A 49 18.97 -54.94 92.70
CA ALA A 49 19.99 -54.51 91.73
C ALA A 49 19.82 -55.19 90.36
N GLY A 50 19.48 -56.49 90.34
CA GLY A 50 19.15 -57.21 89.11
C GLY A 50 17.88 -56.69 88.41
N LEU A 51 16.84 -56.34 89.18
CA LEU A 51 15.61 -55.74 88.66
C LEU A 51 15.85 -54.32 88.12
N ALA A 52 16.65 -53.50 88.81
CA ALA A 52 17.04 -52.18 88.32
C ALA A 52 17.91 -52.24 87.05
N ALA A 53 18.79 -53.24 86.93
CA ALA A 53 19.52 -53.50 85.70
C ALA A 53 18.58 -53.92 84.55
N SER A 54 17.56 -54.74 84.83
CA SER A 54 16.50 -55.08 83.87
C SER A 54 15.70 -53.84 83.44
N TYR A 55 15.33 -52.96 84.38
CA TYR A 55 14.69 -51.67 84.10
C TYR A 55 15.54 -50.83 83.14
N ALA A 56 16.82 -50.64 83.47
CA ALA A 56 17.74 -49.85 82.64
C ALA A 56 17.90 -50.44 81.23
N GLY A 57 17.98 -51.77 81.10
CA GLY A 57 18.01 -52.45 79.81
C GLY A 57 16.73 -52.22 78.99
N LYS A 58 15.56 -52.34 79.61
CA LYS A 58 14.27 -52.07 78.95
C LYS A 58 14.11 -50.61 78.53
N MET A 59 14.57 -49.66 79.37
CA MET A 59 14.58 -48.24 79.02
C MET A 59 15.51 -47.93 77.87
N ALA A 60 16.72 -48.49 77.85
CA ALA A 60 17.64 -48.33 76.74
C ALA A 60 17.04 -48.85 75.41
N VAL A 61 16.35 -50.00 75.45
CA VAL A 61 15.64 -50.54 74.28
C VAL A 61 14.46 -49.65 73.87
N ALA A 62 13.69 -49.12 74.83
CA ALA A 62 12.57 -48.21 74.54
C ALA A 62 13.07 -46.90 73.91
N THR A 63 14.15 -46.31 74.44
CA THR A 63 14.79 -45.11 73.87
C THR A 63 15.34 -45.39 72.47
N ALA A 64 15.99 -46.55 72.25
CA ALA A 64 16.48 -46.92 70.92
C ALA A 64 15.34 -47.15 69.92
N SER A 65 14.22 -47.76 70.34
CA SER A 65 13.01 -47.92 69.52
C SER A 65 12.42 -46.58 69.14
N ALA A 66 12.23 -45.67 70.10
CA ALA A 66 11.73 -44.33 69.85
C ALA A 66 12.66 -43.53 68.93
N ALA A 67 13.98 -43.62 69.12
CA ALA A 67 14.96 -42.99 68.23
C ALA A 67 14.89 -43.56 66.80
N SER A 68 14.68 -44.87 66.65
CA SER A 68 14.48 -45.51 65.35
C SER A 68 13.18 -45.07 64.69
N GLU A 69 12.08 -44.94 65.45
CA GLU A 69 10.81 -44.40 64.94
C GLU A 69 10.94 -42.94 64.51
N VAL A 70 11.65 -42.11 65.27
CA VAL A 70 11.95 -40.73 64.89
C VAL A 70 12.81 -40.69 63.61
N ALA A 71 13.80 -41.59 63.49
CA ALA A 71 14.66 -41.68 62.32
C ALA A 71 13.90 -42.16 61.06
N THR A 72 12.90 -43.03 61.19
CA THR A 72 12.07 -43.47 60.05
C THR A 72 11.09 -42.40 59.59
N ILE A 73 10.62 -41.52 60.50
CA ILE A 73 9.68 -40.44 60.18
C ILE A 73 10.40 -39.19 59.63
N ALA A 74 11.67 -38.95 60.00
CA ALA A 74 12.43 -37.77 59.59
C ALA A 74 12.49 -37.54 58.04
N PRO A 75 12.68 -38.57 57.19
CA PRO A 75 12.62 -38.41 55.73
C PRO A 75 11.26 -37.95 55.22
N ALA A 76 10.17 -38.44 55.83
CA ALA A 76 8.81 -38.02 55.47
C ALA A 76 8.57 -36.55 55.83
N ILE A 77 9.03 -36.10 56.99
CA ILE A 77 8.98 -34.68 57.39
C ILE A 77 9.75 -33.80 56.40
N SER A 78 10.97 -34.21 56.02
CA SER A 78 11.76 -33.48 55.02
C SER A 78 11.07 -33.41 53.66
N THR A 79 10.35 -34.47 53.27
CA THR A 79 9.59 -34.50 52.01
C THR A 79 8.40 -33.55 52.07
N VAL A 80 7.64 -33.54 53.16
CA VAL A 80 6.52 -32.60 53.38
C VAL A 80 7.00 -31.15 53.41
N ALA A 81 8.12 -30.86 54.06
CA ALA A 81 8.72 -29.53 54.04
C ALA A 81 9.13 -29.08 52.62
N GLY A 82 9.70 -30.00 51.82
CA GLY A 82 10.01 -29.73 50.41
C GLY A 82 8.76 -29.45 49.56
N ILE A 83 7.68 -30.21 49.78
CA ILE A 83 6.38 -29.97 49.13
C ILE A 83 5.83 -28.59 49.52
N SER A 84 5.92 -28.21 50.80
CA SER A 84 5.49 -26.88 51.28
C SER A 84 6.23 -25.75 50.55
N GLY A 85 7.55 -25.84 50.42
CA GLY A 85 8.33 -24.84 49.68
C GLY A 85 7.99 -24.79 48.19
N ALA A 86 7.68 -25.94 47.57
CA ALA A 86 7.21 -25.98 46.19
C ALA A 86 5.81 -25.34 46.04
N VAL A 87 4.91 -25.54 47.00
CA VAL A 87 3.58 -24.91 47.02
C VAL A 87 3.68 -23.39 47.14
N GLU A 88 4.55 -22.89 48.02
CA GLU A 88 4.83 -21.45 48.14
C GLU A 88 5.35 -20.86 46.82
N THR A 89 6.28 -21.55 46.15
CA THR A 89 6.80 -21.12 44.83
C THR A 89 5.71 -21.11 43.75
N VAL A 90 4.79 -22.09 43.75
CA VAL A 90 3.66 -22.13 42.81
C VAL A 90 2.70 -20.97 43.07
N ALA A 91 2.42 -20.64 44.34
CA ALA A 91 1.58 -19.50 44.70
C ALA A 91 2.18 -18.16 44.23
N ASP A 92 3.49 -17.98 44.38
CA ASP A 92 4.19 -16.78 43.88
C ASP A 92 4.12 -16.68 42.35
N ASN A 93 4.31 -17.80 41.65
CA ASN A 93 4.18 -17.86 40.19
C ASN A 93 2.75 -17.53 39.74
N GLU A 94 1.72 -18.05 40.42
CA GLU A 94 0.32 -17.76 40.14
C GLU A 94 0.00 -16.26 40.30
N ALA A 95 0.51 -15.63 41.36
CA ALA A 95 0.39 -14.18 41.57
C ALA A 95 1.10 -13.37 40.47
N ALA A 96 2.28 -13.80 40.02
CA ALA A 96 2.99 -13.16 38.91
C ALA A 96 2.25 -13.30 37.58
N VAL A 97 1.68 -14.49 37.30
CA VAL A 97 0.85 -14.73 36.10
C VAL A 97 -0.40 -13.85 36.12
N GLN A 98 -1.04 -13.70 37.28
CA GLN A 98 -2.20 -12.82 37.43
C GLN A 98 -1.83 -11.35 37.18
N ALA A 99 -0.68 -10.88 37.70
CA ALA A 99 -0.19 -9.53 37.42
C ALA A 99 0.13 -9.30 35.93
N VAL A 100 0.67 -10.30 35.23
CA VAL A 100 0.86 -10.24 33.77
C VAL A 100 -0.48 -10.19 33.03
N ALA A 101 -1.46 -10.99 33.45
CA ALA A 101 -2.81 -10.97 32.87
C ALA A 101 -3.50 -9.62 33.08
N ASP A 102 -3.39 -9.04 34.28
CA ASP A 102 -3.94 -7.71 34.59
C ASP A 102 -3.23 -6.61 33.78
N ASN A 103 -1.90 -6.69 33.62
CA ASN A 103 -1.14 -5.79 32.76
C ASN A 103 -1.54 -5.94 31.28
N MET A 104 -1.73 -7.18 30.79
CA MET A 104 -2.21 -7.43 29.43
C MET A 104 -3.63 -6.89 29.22
N ALA A 105 -4.51 -7.06 30.21
CA ALA A 105 -5.86 -6.50 30.19
C ALA A 105 -5.84 -4.97 30.20
N ALA A 106 -4.95 -4.36 31.00
CA ALA A 106 -4.74 -2.92 31.04
C ALA A 106 -4.16 -2.38 29.73
N VAL A 107 -3.25 -3.10 29.06
CA VAL A 107 -2.73 -2.75 27.73
C VAL A 107 -3.83 -2.85 26.66
N LEU A 108 -4.71 -3.84 26.76
CA LEU A 108 -5.84 -4.02 25.85
C LEU A 108 -6.96 -2.98 26.07
N ALA A 109 -7.15 -2.52 27.31
CA ALA A 109 -8.11 -1.50 27.72
C ALA A 109 -7.57 -0.06 27.57
N ALA A 110 -6.25 0.14 27.68
CA ALA A 110 -5.56 1.29 27.11
C ALA A 110 -5.90 1.33 25.61
N PRO A 111 -5.86 2.48 24.91
CA PRO A 111 -6.56 2.66 23.64
C PRO A 111 -5.89 1.90 22.48
N GLY A 112 -5.92 0.56 22.48
CA GLY A 112 -5.58 -0.32 21.37
C GLY A 112 -6.61 -0.24 20.24
N ALA A 113 -7.81 0.28 20.53
CA ALA A 113 -8.71 0.83 19.53
C ALA A 113 -8.06 1.99 18.77
N ALA A 114 -7.23 2.82 19.41
CA ALA A 114 -6.50 3.90 18.74
C ALA A 114 -5.29 3.39 17.94
N VAL A 115 -4.60 2.33 18.37
CA VAL A 115 -3.50 1.73 17.57
C VAL A 115 -4.04 1.05 16.31
N THR A 116 -5.09 0.22 16.45
CA THR A 116 -5.74 -0.42 15.29
C THR A 116 -6.44 0.61 14.38
N ALA A 117 -7.05 1.65 14.96
CA ALA A 117 -7.59 2.77 14.18
C ALA A 117 -6.48 3.59 13.50
N SER A 118 -5.32 3.77 14.13
CA SER A 118 -4.18 4.47 13.51
C SER A 118 -3.59 3.68 12.35
N ILE A 119 -3.44 2.36 12.49
CA ILE A 119 -2.95 1.50 11.40
C ILE A 119 -3.95 1.49 10.23
N LYS A 120 -5.26 1.38 10.52
CA LYS A 120 -6.29 1.47 9.46
C LYS A 120 -6.37 2.88 8.85
N ALA A 121 -6.14 3.92 9.64
CA ALA A 121 -6.07 5.30 9.14
C ALA A 121 -4.83 5.51 8.27
N ASP A 122 -3.68 4.93 8.65
CA ASP A 122 -2.43 5.01 7.91
C ASP A 122 -2.47 4.18 6.62
N GLU A 123 -3.10 2.99 6.62
CA GLU A 123 -3.35 2.20 5.41
C GLU A 123 -4.36 2.89 4.46
N ALA A 124 -5.39 3.54 5.01
CA ALA A 124 -6.33 4.37 4.24
C ALA A 124 -5.64 5.64 3.68
N ALA A 125 -4.75 6.26 4.44
CA ALA A 125 -3.97 7.42 4.02
C ALA A 125 -2.89 7.04 2.98
N ALA A 126 -2.24 5.88 3.12
CA ALA A 126 -1.25 5.38 2.17
C ALA A 126 -1.90 4.98 0.82
N SER A 127 -3.12 4.44 0.86
CA SER A 127 -3.91 4.18 -0.36
C SER A 127 -4.49 5.45 -0.99
N ALA A 128 -4.72 6.51 -0.22
CA ALA A 128 -5.04 7.85 -0.72
C ALA A 128 -3.82 8.59 -1.32
N GLY A 129 -2.62 8.37 -0.76
CA GLY A 129 -1.38 9.04 -1.15
C GLY A 129 -0.61 8.40 -2.32
N ALA A 130 -0.98 7.21 -2.77
CA ALA A 130 -0.45 6.68 -4.03
C ALA A 130 -1.01 7.51 -5.20
N ILE A 131 -0.13 8.08 -6.03
CA ILE A 131 -0.47 8.81 -7.28
C ILE A 131 -1.00 7.83 -8.34
N ALA A 132 -2.01 7.03 -7.99
CA ALA A 132 -2.72 6.17 -8.90
C ALA A 132 -3.65 7.05 -9.74
N ARG A 133 -3.43 7.05 -11.06
CA ARG A 133 -4.33 7.71 -12.01
C ARG A 133 -5.75 7.20 -11.78
N ARG A 134 -6.64 8.07 -11.30
CA ARG A 134 -8.00 7.72 -10.91
C ARG A 134 -8.93 7.84 -12.10
N TYR A 135 -9.59 6.76 -12.50
CA TYR A 135 -10.62 6.84 -13.54
C TYR A 135 -11.96 7.21 -12.91
N LEU A 136 -12.55 8.32 -13.37
CA LEU A 136 -13.83 8.83 -12.90
C LEU A 136 -14.87 8.77 -14.01
N THR A 137 -16.09 8.43 -13.62
CA THR A 137 -17.29 8.72 -14.40
C THR A 137 -17.78 10.11 -13.96
N VAL A 138 -17.90 11.04 -14.91
CA VAL A 138 -18.38 12.41 -14.66
C VAL A 138 -19.77 12.61 -15.26
N ALA A 139 -20.58 13.46 -14.64
CA ALA A 139 -21.85 13.95 -15.16
C ALA A 139 -21.85 15.49 -15.19
N GLY A 140 -22.74 16.08 -16.00
CA GLY A 140 -22.83 17.54 -16.19
C GLY A 140 -22.22 18.03 -17.51
N THR A 141 -22.14 19.35 -17.67
CA THR A 141 -21.59 20.03 -18.85
C THR A 141 -20.46 20.96 -18.43
N ASP A 142 -20.80 22.07 -17.76
CA ASP A 142 -19.82 23.03 -17.22
C ASP A 142 -19.63 22.87 -15.70
N THR A 143 -20.56 22.20 -15.03
CA THR A 143 -20.45 21.82 -13.61
C THR A 143 -20.37 20.31 -13.52
N LEU A 144 -19.16 19.78 -13.55
CA LEU A 144 -18.93 18.35 -13.52
C LEU A 144 -19.03 17.82 -12.09
N THR A 145 -19.74 16.71 -11.92
CA THR A 145 -19.76 15.93 -10.68
C THR A 145 -19.24 14.54 -10.92
N ALA A 146 -18.53 13.99 -9.93
CA ALA A 146 -17.99 12.63 -9.98
C ALA A 146 -18.02 11.99 -8.61
N THR A 147 -18.02 10.66 -8.60
CA THR A 147 -17.78 9.86 -7.40
C THR A 147 -16.55 8.99 -7.65
N ALA A 148 -15.65 8.94 -6.69
CA ALA A 148 -14.42 8.16 -6.80
C ALA A 148 -14.52 6.90 -5.91
N ALA A 149 -14.04 5.75 -6.39
CA ALA A 149 -13.82 4.56 -5.55
C ALA A 149 -12.32 4.24 -5.37
N PRO A 150 -11.74 4.29 -4.15
CA PRO A 150 -12.33 4.67 -2.85
C PRO A 150 -12.58 6.17 -2.64
N VAL A 151 -13.68 6.55 -1.99
CA VAL A 151 -14.11 7.96 -1.80
C VAL A 151 -12.97 8.85 -1.28
N LEU A 152 -12.80 10.02 -1.92
CA LEU A 152 -11.82 11.02 -1.50
C LEU A 152 -12.30 11.77 -0.25
N THR A 153 -11.37 12.07 0.65
CA THR A 153 -11.61 12.91 1.84
C THR A 153 -11.07 14.33 1.69
N SER A 154 -10.14 14.55 0.74
CA SER A 154 -9.62 15.86 0.37
C SER A 154 -9.03 15.85 -1.05
N TYR A 155 -8.71 17.01 -1.60
CA TYR A 155 -7.88 17.13 -2.81
C TYR A 155 -6.44 17.42 -2.40
N ASP A 156 -5.59 16.41 -2.47
CA ASP A 156 -4.16 16.57 -2.28
C ASP A 156 -3.51 17.14 -3.54
N THR A 157 -2.54 18.04 -3.37
CA THR A 157 -1.76 18.59 -4.50
C THR A 157 -1.06 17.43 -5.21
N GLY A 158 -1.22 17.37 -6.54
CA GLY A 158 -0.73 16.27 -7.36
C GLY A 158 -1.74 15.14 -7.61
N LEU A 159 -2.96 15.22 -7.08
CA LEU A 159 -4.04 14.28 -7.42
C LEU A 159 -4.29 14.28 -8.94
N VAL A 160 -4.10 13.12 -9.59
CA VAL A 160 -4.34 12.94 -11.02
C VAL A 160 -5.62 12.12 -11.25
N VAL A 161 -6.59 12.73 -11.92
CA VAL A 161 -7.84 12.07 -12.32
C VAL A 161 -7.97 12.03 -13.84
N ARG A 162 -8.64 11.01 -14.35
CA ARG A 162 -8.95 10.86 -15.78
C ARG A 162 -10.43 10.57 -15.93
N PHE A 163 -11.07 11.26 -16.85
CA PHE A 163 -12.50 11.10 -17.12
C PHE A 163 -12.81 11.33 -18.59
N VAL A 164 -14.03 10.95 -18.98
CA VAL A 164 -14.60 11.23 -20.30
C VAL A 164 -15.85 12.08 -20.07
N PRO A 165 -15.88 13.35 -20.53
CA PRO A 165 -17.06 14.18 -20.45
C PRO A 165 -18.22 13.55 -21.22
N VAL A 166 -19.42 13.58 -20.64
CA VAL A 166 -20.65 13.14 -21.33
C VAL A 166 -21.15 14.21 -22.30
N ASN A 167 -20.96 15.49 -21.95
CA ASN A 167 -21.32 16.64 -22.76
C ASN A 167 -20.09 17.49 -23.06
N SER A 168 -20.07 18.16 -24.21
CA SER A 168 -19.04 19.16 -24.51
C SER A 168 -19.28 20.42 -23.68
N CYS A 169 -18.24 21.01 -23.11
CA CYS A 169 -18.40 22.22 -22.31
C CYS A 169 -18.82 23.43 -23.17
N THR A 170 -19.58 24.35 -22.59
CA THR A 170 -20.03 25.59 -23.23
C THR A 170 -19.37 26.83 -22.64
N GLY A 171 -18.61 26.69 -21.56
CA GLY A 171 -17.87 27.77 -20.91
C GLY A 171 -16.90 27.25 -19.85
N PRO A 172 -16.58 28.07 -18.83
CA PRO A 172 -15.70 27.68 -17.74
C PRO A 172 -16.23 26.45 -17.00
N VAL A 173 -15.35 25.48 -16.76
CA VAL A 173 -15.72 24.19 -16.16
C VAL A 173 -15.32 24.13 -14.70
N THR A 174 -16.13 23.47 -13.88
CA THR A 174 -15.78 23.06 -12.51
C THR A 174 -15.91 21.55 -12.35
N LEU A 175 -15.17 20.96 -11.42
CA LEU A 175 -15.24 19.54 -11.07
C LEU A 175 -15.40 19.39 -9.55
N ASN A 176 -16.47 18.71 -9.14
CA ASN A 176 -16.72 18.33 -7.76
C ASN A 176 -16.71 16.79 -7.66
N ILE A 177 -15.68 16.25 -7.05
CA ILE A 177 -15.53 14.83 -6.76
C ILE A 177 -15.92 14.59 -5.30
N ASP A 178 -16.79 13.59 -5.08
CA ASP A 178 -17.22 13.11 -3.76
C ASP A 178 -17.84 14.18 -2.84
N GLY A 179 -18.31 15.29 -3.40
CA GLY A 179 -18.92 16.38 -2.63
C GLY A 179 -17.94 17.23 -1.84
N LEU A 180 -16.63 17.14 -2.10
CA LEU A 180 -15.58 17.90 -1.40
C LEU A 180 -15.54 19.40 -1.76
N GLY A 181 -16.30 19.80 -2.78
CA GLY A 181 -16.41 21.18 -3.24
C GLY A 181 -15.97 21.32 -4.70
N ALA A 182 -16.68 22.14 -5.46
CA ALA A 182 -16.38 22.34 -6.87
C ALA A 182 -15.10 23.17 -7.04
N GLN A 183 -14.11 22.63 -7.75
CA GLN A 183 -12.88 23.33 -8.11
C GLN A 183 -12.88 23.66 -9.60
N ALA A 184 -12.27 24.77 -9.98
CA ALA A 184 -12.13 25.14 -11.38
C ALA A 184 -11.33 24.07 -12.15
N VAL A 185 -11.75 23.80 -13.39
CA VAL A 185 -10.98 23.05 -14.36
C VAL A 185 -10.44 24.04 -15.39
N THR A 186 -9.11 24.14 -15.48
CA THR A 186 -8.41 25.10 -16.36
C THR A 186 -7.58 24.36 -17.40
N ASP A 187 -7.05 25.09 -18.37
CA ASP A 187 -5.95 24.58 -19.19
C ASP A 187 -4.66 24.40 -18.36
N LEU A 188 -3.58 24.00 -19.03
CA LEU A 188 -2.27 23.79 -18.41
C LEU A 188 -1.59 25.09 -17.95
N GLU A 189 -1.97 26.23 -18.54
CA GLU A 189 -1.43 27.57 -18.27
C GLU A 189 -2.27 28.37 -17.25
N ALA A 190 -3.33 27.78 -16.70
CA ALA A 190 -4.31 28.39 -15.78
C ALA A 190 -5.44 29.21 -16.40
N GLY A 191 -5.58 29.22 -17.72
CA GLY A 191 -6.71 29.83 -18.40
C GLY A 191 -8.01 29.06 -18.16
N ALA A 192 -9.12 29.79 -18.02
CA ALA A 192 -10.45 29.17 -17.99
C ALA A 192 -10.72 28.47 -19.33
N LEU A 193 -11.29 27.27 -19.26
CA LEU A 193 -11.68 26.54 -20.46
C LEU A 193 -12.80 27.30 -21.20
N GLY A 194 -12.64 27.42 -22.53
CA GLY A 194 -13.65 27.97 -23.43
C GLY A 194 -14.65 26.90 -23.89
N ALA A 195 -15.69 27.35 -24.59
CA ALA A 195 -16.65 26.45 -25.25
C ALA A 195 -15.92 25.45 -26.16
N GLY A 196 -16.28 24.18 -26.07
CA GLY A 196 -15.70 23.10 -26.86
C GLY A 196 -14.32 22.61 -26.42
N ALA A 197 -13.74 23.15 -25.35
CA ALA A 197 -12.43 22.70 -24.86
C ALA A 197 -12.48 21.28 -24.27
N LEU A 198 -13.55 20.94 -23.54
CA LEU A 198 -13.90 19.56 -23.23
C LEU A 198 -14.92 19.09 -24.27
N VAL A 199 -14.61 18.01 -24.96
CA VAL A 199 -15.51 17.42 -25.97
C VAL A 199 -16.10 16.11 -25.44
N ALA A 200 -17.41 15.94 -25.63
CA ALA A 200 -18.11 14.70 -25.29
C ALA A 200 -17.41 13.47 -25.89
N GLY A 201 -17.16 12.46 -25.06
CA GLY A 201 -16.51 11.21 -25.50
C GLY A 201 -14.98 11.27 -25.63
N ARG A 202 -14.32 12.41 -25.34
CA ARG A 202 -12.85 12.53 -25.37
C ARG A 202 -12.25 12.41 -23.97
N ALA A 203 -11.16 11.67 -23.85
CA ALA A 203 -10.49 11.50 -22.57
C ALA A 203 -9.76 12.77 -22.13
N VAL A 204 -9.90 13.10 -20.84
CA VAL A 204 -9.27 14.26 -20.20
C VAL A 204 -8.50 13.76 -19.00
N GLU A 205 -7.25 14.21 -18.84
CA GLU A 205 -6.46 13.98 -17.62
C GLU A 205 -6.33 15.30 -16.88
N ALA A 206 -6.76 15.37 -15.63
CA ALA A 206 -6.73 16.58 -14.83
C ALA A 206 -5.90 16.37 -13.57
N THR A 207 -4.98 17.31 -13.30
CA THR A 207 -4.11 17.27 -12.12
C THR A 207 -4.48 18.41 -11.18
N TYR A 208 -4.74 18.11 -9.90
CA TYR A 208 -4.98 19.14 -8.90
C TYR A 208 -3.66 19.81 -8.50
N ASP A 209 -3.58 21.14 -8.59
CA ASP A 209 -2.36 21.91 -8.30
C ASP A 209 -2.33 22.54 -6.89
N GLY A 210 -3.31 22.19 -6.05
CA GLY A 210 -3.52 22.80 -4.73
C GLY A 210 -4.60 23.88 -4.72
N THR A 211 -5.05 24.36 -5.89
CA THR A 211 -6.15 25.34 -6.01
C THR A 211 -7.19 24.93 -7.04
N ARG A 212 -6.80 24.22 -8.11
CA ARG A 212 -7.67 23.89 -9.25
C ARG A 212 -7.17 22.65 -9.98
N PHE A 213 -8.02 22.10 -10.84
CA PHE A 213 -7.66 21.00 -11.72
C PHE A 213 -7.14 21.53 -13.06
N ARG A 214 -5.86 21.29 -13.38
CA ARG A 214 -5.29 21.59 -14.69
C ARG A 214 -5.53 20.43 -15.63
N ALA A 215 -6.38 20.64 -16.64
CA ALA A 215 -6.78 19.65 -17.62
C ALA A 215 -5.79 19.60 -18.79
N ARG A 216 -5.24 18.42 -19.02
CA ARG A 216 -4.62 18.00 -20.27
C ARG A 216 -5.68 17.28 -21.11
N ILE A 217 -6.15 17.96 -22.14
CA ILE A 217 -7.09 17.41 -23.12
C ILE A 217 -6.32 16.44 -24.02
N ILE A 218 -6.75 15.17 -24.08
CA ILE A 218 -6.10 14.15 -24.90
C ILE A 218 -6.81 14.11 -26.26
N GLU A 219 -6.49 15.09 -27.09
CA GLU A 219 -7.00 15.21 -28.46
C GLU A 219 -5.85 15.21 -29.48
N SER A 220 -6.14 14.75 -30.69
CA SER A 220 -5.35 15.09 -31.87
C SER A 220 -5.74 16.50 -32.29
N GLN A 221 -5.09 17.52 -31.75
CA GLN A 221 -5.36 18.91 -32.16
C GLN A 221 -4.79 19.18 -33.56
N ALA A 222 -5.54 19.94 -34.35
CA ALA A 222 -4.97 20.70 -35.46
C ALA A 222 -3.95 21.69 -34.86
N VAL A 223 -2.67 21.52 -35.20
CA VAL A 223 -1.63 22.44 -34.73
C VAL A 223 -1.78 23.73 -35.52
N THR A 224 -2.44 24.73 -34.93
CA THR A 224 -2.41 26.09 -35.46
C THR A 224 -1.10 26.72 -35.02
N VAL A 225 -0.26 27.05 -36.00
CA VAL A 225 1.05 27.62 -35.74
C VAL A 225 1.03 29.09 -36.14
N THR A 226 1.00 29.97 -35.15
CA THR A 226 1.08 31.41 -35.36
C THR A 226 2.53 31.87 -35.14
N GLY A 227 3.11 32.56 -36.13
CA GLY A 227 4.48 33.09 -36.08
C GLY A 227 5.50 32.32 -36.93
N ALA A 228 6.75 32.80 -36.90
CA ALA A 228 7.83 32.23 -37.70
C ALA A 228 8.16 30.79 -37.28
N GLN A 229 8.29 29.89 -38.24
CA GLN A 229 8.67 28.50 -38.02
C GLN A 229 10.06 28.23 -38.58
N SER A 230 10.94 27.70 -37.73
CA SER A 230 12.24 27.17 -38.15
C SER A 230 12.17 25.64 -38.15
N ILE A 231 12.02 25.03 -39.32
CA ILE A 231 11.90 23.57 -39.44
C ILE A 231 13.14 23.00 -40.14
N ALA A 232 13.90 22.15 -39.46
CA ALA A 232 15.15 21.58 -39.98
C ALA A 232 14.93 20.28 -40.79
N GLY A 233 15.79 20.03 -41.79
CA GLY A 233 15.74 18.84 -42.66
C GLY A 233 14.66 18.90 -43.74
N ALA A 234 14.56 17.86 -44.58
CA ALA A 234 13.63 17.83 -45.71
C ALA A 234 12.15 17.89 -45.27
N LYS A 235 11.35 18.68 -45.97
CA LYS A 235 9.89 18.74 -45.86
C LYS A 235 9.31 18.45 -47.23
N ARG A 236 8.33 17.54 -47.29
CA ARG A 236 7.73 17.06 -48.53
C ARG A 236 6.26 17.45 -48.51
N GLY A 237 5.85 18.31 -49.43
CA GLY A 237 4.43 18.51 -49.71
C GLY A 237 3.98 17.43 -50.68
N GLN A 238 3.28 16.40 -50.19
CA GLN A 238 2.79 15.30 -51.01
C GLN A 238 1.86 15.86 -52.11
N PRO A 239 2.11 15.57 -53.39
CA PRO A 239 1.20 15.98 -54.46
C PRO A 239 -0.14 15.25 -54.36
N VAL A 240 -1.23 16.00 -54.47
CA VAL A 240 -2.59 15.47 -54.54
C VAL A 240 -2.93 15.19 -56.01
N PRO A 241 -3.31 13.96 -56.39
CA PRO A 241 -3.76 13.68 -57.74
C PRO A 241 -5.10 14.37 -58.00
N LEU A 242 -5.21 15.04 -59.15
CA LEU A 242 -6.46 15.58 -59.65
C LEU A 242 -7.12 14.57 -60.59
N ASP A 243 -8.44 14.49 -60.52
CA ASP A 243 -9.22 13.67 -61.44
C ASP A 243 -9.24 14.31 -62.84
N ASP A 244 -8.93 13.51 -63.87
CA ASP A 244 -8.92 13.95 -65.28
C ASP A 244 -10.34 13.99 -65.87
N GLY A 245 -11.10 15.01 -65.47
CA GLY A 245 -12.39 15.35 -66.07
C GLY A 245 -12.25 16.26 -67.30
N ALA A 246 -13.31 16.41 -68.10
CA ALA A 246 -13.37 17.47 -69.13
C ALA A 246 -13.13 18.87 -68.52
N THR A 247 -13.56 19.05 -67.28
CA THR A 247 -13.20 20.16 -66.40
C THR A 247 -12.55 19.58 -65.15
N ILE A 248 -11.38 20.10 -64.79
CA ILE A 248 -10.58 19.71 -63.63
C ILE A 248 -10.68 20.86 -62.63
N THR A 249 -11.24 20.61 -61.45
CA THR A 249 -11.40 21.62 -60.38
C THR A 249 -10.53 21.23 -59.20
N PRO A 250 -9.37 21.89 -58.97
CA PRO A 250 -8.56 21.66 -57.79
C PRO A 250 -9.28 22.08 -56.50
N ASP A 251 -9.14 21.28 -55.45
CA ASP A 251 -9.53 21.68 -54.09
C ASP A 251 -8.29 22.09 -53.30
N PHE A 252 -8.17 23.38 -53.01
CA PHE A 252 -7.01 23.94 -52.34
C PHE A 252 -6.95 23.66 -50.84
N ASP A 253 -8.00 23.10 -50.23
CA ASP A 253 -7.92 22.58 -48.85
C ASP A 253 -7.18 21.23 -48.80
N LEU A 254 -7.12 20.48 -49.91
CA LEU A 254 -6.49 19.16 -49.92
C LEU A 254 -4.97 19.22 -50.02
N GLY A 255 -4.40 20.30 -50.54
CA GLY A 255 -2.95 20.45 -50.63
C GLY A 255 -2.50 21.70 -51.38
N ASN A 256 -1.17 21.86 -51.43
CA ASN A 256 -0.50 22.93 -52.19
C ASN A 256 0.12 22.43 -53.49
N ASN A 257 0.42 21.14 -53.56
CA ASN A 257 1.01 20.52 -54.74
C ASN A 257 0.00 19.56 -55.32
N PHE A 258 -0.16 19.57 -56.63
CA PHE A 258 -1.11 18.73 -57.35
C PHE A 258 -0.45 18.03 -58.53
N SER A 259 -1.09 16.98 -59.03
CA SER A 259 -0.66 16.32 -60.26
C SER A 259 -1.83 15.84 -61.11
N VAL A 260 -1.73 15.97 -62.42
CA VAL A 260 -2.71 15.44 -63.37
C VAL A 260 -2.03 14.90 -64.63
N THR A 261 -2.55 13.81 -65.16
CA THR A 261 -2.21 13.33 -66.51
C THR A 261 -3.43 13.55 -67.41
N LEU A 262 -3.25 14.31 -68.50
CA LEU A 262 -4.33 14.68 -69.39
C LEU A 262 -4.61 13.55 -70.40
N ALA A 263 -5.82 13.02 -70.45
CA ALA A 263 -6.24 12.07 -71.49
C ALA A 263 -6.98 12.72 -72.68
N GLY A 264 -7.11 14.05 -72.67
CA GLY A 264 -7.81 14.82 -73.70
C GLY A 264 -7.55 16.31 -73.54
N ASN A 265 -8.21 17.13 -74.35
CA ASN A 265 -8.18 18.59 -74.17
C ASN A 265 -9.09 18.94 -73.00
N ARG A 266 -8.55 19.58 -71.97
CA ARG A 266 -9.23 19.84 -70.69
C ARG A 266 -9.33 21.32 -70.37
N THR A 267 -10.13 21.64 -69.37
CA THR A 267 -10.14 22.96 -68.71
C THR A 267 -9.72 22.79 -67.26
N LEU A 268 -8.69 23.51 -66.82
CA LEU A 268 -8.40 23.72 -65.40
C LEU A 268 -9.31 24.84 -64.89
N ALA A 269 -10.35 24.48 -64.15
CA ALA A 269 -11.29 25.44 -63.58
C ALA A 269 -10.65 26.30 -62.49
N ASN A 270 -11.40 27.30 -62.04
CA ASN A 270 -11.06 28.02 -60.82
C ASN A 270 -11.14 27.05 -59.62
N PRO A 271 -10.11 26.97 -58.76
CA PRO A 271 -10.13 26.10 -57.59
C PRO A 271 -11.26 26.40 -56.61
N THR A 272 -11.60 25.43 -55.77
CA THR A 272 -12.41 25.66 -54.55
C THR A 272 -11.50 25.91 -53.35
N ASN A 273 -12.05 26.53 -52.29
CA ASN A 273 -11.36 26.77 -51.02
C ASN A 273 -10.07 27.60 -51.16
N ILE A 274 -10.14 28.65 -51.99
CA ILE A 274 -9.01 29.53 -52.26
C ILE A 274 -8.72 30.42 -51.04
N VAL A 275 -7.49 30.34 -50.52
CA VAL A 275 -7.00 31.20 -49.42
C VAL A 275 -5.81 32.03 -49.89
N ALA A 276 -5.88 33.35 -49.69
CA ALA A 276 -4.80 34.26 -50.04
C ALA A 276 -3.48 33.90 -49.33
N GLY A 277 -2.37 33.94 -50.08
CA GLY A 277 -1.04 33.56 -49.61
C GLY A 277 -0.69 32.08 -49.84
N GLN A 278 -1.63 31.26 -50.29
CA GLN A 278 -1.36 29.87 -50.67
C GLN A 278 -0.58 29.80 -51.99
N ALA A 279 0.40 28.89 -52.06
CA ALA A 279 1.29 28.74 -53.21
C ALA A 279 1.71 27.28 -53.40
N GLY A 280 2.00 26.91 -54.64
CA GLY A 280 2.56 25.59 -54.94
C GLY A 280 2.69 25.29 -56.42
N ILE A 281 2.76 24.00 -56.75
CA ILE A 281 2.97 23.50 -58.12
C ILE A 281 1.88 22.52 -58.51
N ILE A 282 1.33 22.66 -59.72
CA ILE A 282 0.53 21.63 -60.39
C ILE A 282 1.40 20.98 -61.47
N ARG A 283 1.71 19.69 -61.29
CA ARG A 283 2.44 18.89 -62.28
C ARG A 283 1.45 18.37 -63.32
N ILE A 284 1.63 18.78 -64.57
CA ILE A 284 0.75 18.43 -65.69
C ILE A 284 1.52 17.49 -66.61
N VAL A 285 0.91 16.37 -66.98
CA VAL A 285 1.57 15.35 -67.81
C VAL A 285 0.72 15.09 -69.05
N GLN A 286 1.35 15.05 -70.22
CA GLN A 286 0.73 14.57 -71.44
C GLN A 286 0.47 13.06 -71.36
N ASP A 287 -0.59 12.57 -72.01
CA ASP A 287 -0.74 11.13 -72.22
C ASP A 287 0.33 10.60 -73.21
N GLY A 288 0.26 9.29 -73.50
CA GLY A 288 1.14 8.66 -74.48
C GLY A 288 0.92 9.13 -75.94
N THR A 289 -0.09 9.97 -76.21
CA THR A 289 -0.33 10.56 -77.54
C THR A 289 0.30 11.93 -77.67
N GLY A 290 0.25 12.74 -76.60
CA GLY A 290 0.65 14.13 -76.62
C GLY A 290 -0.39 15.05 -77.26
N SER A 291 0.00 16.31 -77.44
CA SER A 291 -0.79 17.38 -78.05
C SER A 291 -2.13 17.67 -77.35
N ARG A 292 -2.21 17.40 -76.04
CA ARG A 292 -3.34 17.82 -75.20
C ARG A 292 -3.19 19.28 -74.82
N THR A 293 -4.29 20.01 -74.91
CA THR A 293 -4.36 21.41 -74.48
C THR A 293 -5.05 21.52 -73.12
N LEU A 294 -4.70 22.57 -72.37
CA LEU A 294 -5.34 22.92 -71.12
C LEU A 294 -5.81 24.37 -71.19
N ALA A 295 -7.12 24.57 -71.21
CA ALA A 295 -7.73 25.88 -71.00
C ALA A 295 -7.74 26.22 -69.51
N PHE A 296 -7.82 27.50 -69.17
CA PHE A 296 -7.78 27.96 -67.78
C PHE A 296 -9.03 28.78 -67.42
N GLY A 297 -9.50 28.60 -66.19
CA GLY A 297 -10.53 29.43 -65.58
C GLY A 297 -10.10 30.89 -65.44
N SER A 298 -11.08 31.78 -65.23
CA SER A 298 -10.87 33.22 -65.24
C SER A 298 -9.98 33.77 -64.12
N TYR A 299 -9.77 33.03 -63.03
CA TYR A 299 -8.94 33.46 -61.91
C TYR A 299 -7.45 33.26 -62.16
N TRP A 300 -7.08 32.36 -63.07
CA TRP A 300 -5.69 32.13 -63.46
C TRP A 300 -5.17 33.30 -64.30
N LYS A 301 -4.16 33.99 -63.79
CA LYS A 301 -3.54 35.15 -64.42
C LYS A 301 -2.11 34.82 -64.83
N PHE A 302 -1.82 35.05 -66.10
CA PHE A 302 -0.52 34.79 -66.70
C PHE A 302 0.14 36.10 -67.14
N ALA A 303 1.47 36.10 -67.18
CA ALA A 303 2.23 37.24 -67.67
C ALA A 303 1.80 37.61 -69.11
N GLY A 304 1.57 38.90 -69.35
CA GLY A 304 1.09 39.39 -70.66
C GLY A 304 -0.38 39.05 -70.97
N GLY A 305 -1.13 38.42 -70.05
CA GLY A 305 -2.57 38.16 -70.17
C GLY A 305 -2.96 36.98 -71.05
N ALA A 306 -2.00 36.27 -71.65
CA ALA A 306 -2.24 35.07 -72.45
C ALA A 306 -1.82 33.82 -71.67
N ALA A 307 -2.66 32.77 -71.71
CA ALA A 307 -2.29 31.48 -71.14
C ALA A 307 -1.17 30.82 -71.97
N PRO A 308 -0.17 30.20 -71.32
CA PRO A 308 0.90 29.51 -72.02
C PRO A 308 0.42 28.17 -72.59
N ASP A 309 1.04 27.75 -73.70
CA ASP A 309 0.82 26.43 -74.28
C ASP A 309 1.57 25.35 -73.49
N LEU A 310 0.96 24.17 -73.39
CA LEU A 310 1.61 22.98 -72.84
C LEU A 310 2.61 22.38 -73.84
N THR A 311 3.60 21.66 -73.33
CA THR A 311 4.51 20.88 -74.17
C THR A 311 3.74 19.77 -74.86
N ALA A 312 3.76 19.72 -76.19
CA ALA A 312 2.93 18.80 -76.97
C ALA A 312 3.48 17.36 -77.09
N ALA A 313 4.72 17.11 -76.67
CA ALA A 313 5.32 15.78 -76.84
C ALA A 313 4.61 14.71 -75.96
N PRO A 314 4.49 13.46 -76.44
CA PRO A 314 3.98 12.35 -75.63
C PRO A 314 4.70 12.24 -74.28
N ALA A 315 3.95 12.03 -73.21
CA ALA A 315 4.46 11.91 -71.83
C ALA A 315 5.29 13.12 -71.32
N ALA A 316 5.29 14.25 -72.04
CA ALA A 316 5.94 15.47 -71.59
C ALA A 316 5.33 15.96 -70.27
N VAL A 317 6.16 16.60 -69.47
CA VAL A 317 5.79 17.11 -68.14
C VAL A 317 5.97 18.61 -68.14
N ASP A 318 4.93 19.32 -67.73
CA ASP A 318 4.98 20.75 -67.45
C ASP A 318 4.70 20.99 -65.95
N ALA A 319 5.24 22.06 -65.39
CA ALA A 319 5.02 22.47 -64.01
C ALA A 319 4.39 23.86 -63.96
N LEU A 320 3.13 23.93 -63.54
CA LEU A 320 2.44 25.20 -63.34
C LEU A 320 2.66 25.67 -61.90
N ALA A 321 3.50 26.69 -61.73
CA ALA A 321 3.65 27.38 -60.46
C ALA A 321 2.51 28.39 -60.26
N TYR A 322 2.00 28.49 -59.04
CA TYR A 322 0.92 29.41 -58.71
C TYR A 322 1.10 30.08 -57.35
N TYR A 323 0.53 31.28 -57.23
CA TYR A 323 0.37 32.02 -55.99
C TYR A 323 -1.02 32.65 -55.95
N VAL A 324 -1.71 32.49 -54.84
CA VAL A 324 -3.05 33.07 -54.62
C VAL A 324 -2.89 34.48 -54.05
N ASP A 325 -3.15 35.49 -54.88
CA ASP A 325 -3.15 36.89 -54.46
C ASP A 325 -4.45 37.23 -53.70
N ALA A 326 -5.58 36.69 -54.17
CA ALA A 326 -6.91 36.86 -53.59
C ALA A 326 -7.82 35.68 -53.97
N ALA A 327 -9.02 35.61 -53.38
CA ALA A 327 -9.98 34.53 -53.61
C ALA A 327 -10.39 34.33 -55.09
N ASP A 328 -10.21 35.35 -55.92
CA ASP A 328 -10.55 35.39 -57.35
C ASP A 328 -9.34 35.73 -58.25
N HIS A 329 -8.13 35.73 -57.70
CA HIS A 329 -6.92 36.12 -58.42
C HIS A 329 -5.74 35.20 -58.07
N ILE A 330 -5.31 34.42 -59.06
CA ILE A 330 -4.20 33.47 -58.95
C ILE A 330 -3.15 33.82 -59.99
N THR A 331 -2.02 34.35 -59.57
CA THR A 331 -0.86 34.55 -60.46
C THR A 331 -0.21 33.19 -60.74
N ALA A 332 0.00 32.86 -62.01
CA ALA A 332 0.56 31.59 -62.42
C ALA A 332 1.61 31.72 -63.53
N SER A 333 2.55 30.78 -63.53
CA SER A 333 3.61 30.67 -64.54
C SER A 333 3.85 29.19 -64.87
N LEU A 334 3.90 28.86 -66.16
CA LEU A 334 4.20 27.51 -66.62
C LEU A 334 5.70 27.36 -66.89
N LEU A 335 6.32 26.35 -66.30
CA LEU A 335 7.63 25.85 -66.68
C LEU A 335 7.39 24.66 -67.60
N ALA A 336 7.58 24.88 -68.90
CA ALA A 336 7.34 23.88 -69.91
C ALA A 336 8.51 22.89 -70.03
N ASN A 337 8.22 21.63 -70.34
CA ASN A 337 9.17 20.56 -70.68
C ASN A 337 10.23 20.32 -69.60
N VAL A 338 9.78 19.93 -68.40
CA VAL A 338 10.64 19.60 -67.25
C VAL A 338 10.96 18.10 -67.11
N SER A 339 10.74 17.34 -68.19
CA SER A 339 11.04 15.89 -68.31
C SER A 339 12.45 15.62 -68.83
#